data_AF-A0A0M0JZM0-F1
#
_entry.id   AF-A0A0M0JZM0-F1
#
_cell.length_a   1.000
_cell.length_b   1.000
_cell.length_c   1.000
_cell.angle_alpha   90.00
_cell.angle_beta   90.00
_cell.angle_gamma   90.00
#
_symmetry.space_group_name_H-M   'P 1'
#
loop_
_entity.id
_entity.type
_entity.pdbx_description
1 polymer ?
#
loop_
_entity_poly.entity_id
_entity_poly.type
_entity_poly.pdbx_seq_one_letter_code
_entity_poly.pdbx_strand_id
1 'polypeptide(L)'
;MQDGLIWAGLSIFWLTTYAIVCAVNGKMPAVTDREIPSSLFSIGGVFSMDRPVLEVVWRTTCAALFGIAALGICDLCYARYTKARWFALHVIANAWIAVLSLPDLYLILTDPVHTLSQRVTPNHWPTSLVFSVHVYHMAFFRNLDWVDWPHHILMVVIGAPLLITGELGPLMNFNHFFMCGVPGGIDYAMLFAVKHGWMKPLSEKGYNAAINVWIREPALVAVATLGFMQLHLQPAKLFTWITAVRVFLMALCCWNGLFFMERVVGNYHVNAYKDKVAAREKESHSQIAKGGAPKALPPSPDAYETEEHIAVGLPGLGMRVNVSKQDLTEINAQSAAEHTRAPRDEAYPASADNGKQHYQWGKQHYQ
;
A
#
# COMPACT_ATOMS: atom_id res chain seq x y z
N MET A 1 -0.75 10.70 32.04
CA MET A 1 0.43 9.98 32.58
C MET A 1 0.53 8.56 32.00
N GLN A 2 -0.57 7.80 31.95
CA GLN A 2 -0.60 6.47 31.29
C GLN A 2 -0.25 6.49 29.80
N ASP A 3 -0.68 7.50 29.04
CA ASP A 3 -0.40 7.57 27.59
C ASP A 3 1.09 7.76 27.27
N GLY A 4 1.78 8.57 28.08
CA GLY A 4 3.24 8.77 27.94
C GLY A 4 4.04 7.52 28.24
N LEU A 5 3.56 6.67 29.16
CA LEU A 5 4.17 5.38 29.48
C LEU A 5 3.97 4.34 28.36
N ILE A 6 2.82 4.38 27.66
CA ILE A 6 2.55 3.50 26.52
C ILE A 6 3.42 3.90 25.32
N TRP A 7 3.50 5.20 25.01
CA TRP A 7 4.38 5.69 23.95
C TRP A 7 5.85 5.45 24.28
N ALA A 8 6.27 5.70 25.53
CA ALA A 8 7.62 5.36 25.97
C ALA A 8 7.89 3.85 25.89
N GLY A 9 6.93 3.00 26.27
CA GLY A 9 7.06 1.54 26.16
C GLY A 9 7.18 1.06 24.72
N LEU A 10 6.37 1.60 23.81
CA LEU A 10 6.46 1.31 22.38
C LEU A 10 7.78 1.82 21.79
N SER A 11 8.18 3.06 22.10
CA SER A 11 9.45 3.61 21.64
C SER A 11 10.65 2.84 22.19
N ILE A 12 10.62 2.42 23.46
CA ILE A 12 11.66 1.59 24.08
C ILE A 12 11.69 0.20 23.44
N PHE A 13 10.53 -0.41 23.15
CA PHE A 13 10.46 -1.68 22.42
C PHE A 13 11.03 -1.54 21.00
N TRP A 14 10.70 -0.45 20.29
CA TRP A 14 11.22 -0.15 18.96
C TRP A 14 12.73 0.09 18.99
N LEU A 15 13.23 0.87 19.94
CA LEU A 15 14.65 1.18 20.08
C LEU A 15 15.47 -0.02 20.57
N THR A 16 14.93 -0.85 21.47
CA THR A 16 15.61 -2.08 21.90
C THR A 16 15.58 -3.15 20.82
N THR A 17 14.48 -3.31 20.08
CA THR A 17 14.42 -4.20 18.92
C THR A 17 15.37 -3.72 17.82
N TYR A 18 15.40 -2.42 17.53
CA TYR A 18 16.36 -1.81 16.61
C TYR A 18 17.80 -2.02 17.06
N ALA A 19 18.12 -1.79 18.34
CA ALA A 19 19.46 -1.98 18.89
C ALA A 19 19.90 -3.45 18.91
N ILE A 20 19.01 -4.38 19.24
CA ILE A 20 19.28 -5.83 19.16
C ILE A 20 19.50 -6.24 17.71
N VAL A 21 18.69 -5.75 16.78
CA VAL A 21 18.84 -6.01 15.34
C VAL A 21 20.13 -5.39 14.80
N CYS A 22 20.50 -4.17 15.21
CA CYS A 22 21.78 -3.54 14.86
C CYS A 22 22.98 -4.23 15.52
N ALA A 23 22.82 -4.80 16.72
CA ALA A 23 23.87 -5.57 17.39
C ALA A 23 24.06 -6.96 16.75
N VAL A 24 22.97 -7.59 16.32
CA VAL A 24 22.97 -8.88 15.60
C VAL A 24 23.45 -8.70 14.15
N ASN A 25 23.09 -7.59 13.49
CA ASN A 25 23.48 -7.24 12.13
C ASN A 25 24.72 -6.32 12.06
N GLY A 26 25.36 -6.03 13.20
CA GLY A 26 26.47 -5.06 13.35
C GLY A 26 27.77 -5.47 12.67
N LYS A 27 27.75 -6.58 11.94
CA LYS A 27 28.68 -6.84 10.85
C LYS A 27 27.84 -6.88 9.58
N MET A 28 27.62 -5.72 8.94
CA MET A 28 27.24 -5.72 7.53
C MET A 28 28.35 -6.50 6.81
N PRO A 29 28.08 -7.68 6.23
CA PRO A 29 29.09 -8.32 5.42
C PRO A 29 29.34 -7.37 4.25
N ALA A 30 30.61 -7.05 4.01
CA ALA A 30 31.01 -6.55 2.70
C ALA A 30 30.38 -7.47 1.66
N VAL A 31 29.83 -6.91 0.59
CA VAL A 31 29.34 -7.65 -0.57
C VAL A 31 30.56 -8.32 -1.22
N THR A 32 31.00 -9.43 -0.64
CA THR A 32 31.89 -10.39 -1.25
C THR A 32 31.03 -11.32 -2.07
N ASP A 33 31.50 -11.72 -3.26
CA ASP A 33 30.87 -12.61 -4.25
C ASP A 33 30.58 -14.04 -3.75
N ARG A 34 30.12 -14.20 -2.51
CA ARG A 34 29.74 -15.45 -1.90
C ARG A 34 28.31 -15.34 -1.39
N GLU A 35 27.52 -16.34 -1.78
CA GLU A 35 26.24 -16.67 -1.18
C GLU A 35 26.31 -16.41 0.32
N ILE A 36 25.56 -15.43 0.82
CA ILE A 36 25.40 -15.23 2.26
C ILE A 36 24.50 -16.38 2.71
N PRO A 37 25.01 -17.44 3.36
CA PRO A 37 24.15 -18.44 3.93
C PRO A 37 23.56 -17.76 5.18
N SER A 38 22.24 -17.59 5.23
CA SER A 38 21.59 -17.25 6.49
C SER A 38 21.85 -18.40 7.47
N SER A 39 22.88 -18.22 8.29
CA SER A 39 23.37 -19.24 9.20
C SER A 39 22.46 -19.34 10.41
N LEU A 40 21.64 -20.40 10.40
CA LEU A 40 21.44 -21.23 11.58
C LEU A 40 21.17 -22.72 11.26
N PHE A 41 20.87 -23.09 10.00
CA PHE A 41 20.65 -24.51 9.62
C PHE A 41 20.95 -24.83 8.15
N SER A 42 22.18 -24.65 7.65
CA SER A 42 22.55 -25.03 6.27
C SER A 42 23.00 -26.51 6.19
N ILE A 43 22.11 -27.41 5.76
CA ILE A 43 22.47 -28.76 5.28
C ILE A 43 21.59 -29.06 4.06
N GLY A 44 22.17 -29.20 2.86
CA GLY A 44 21.43 -29.79 1.72
C GLY A 44 21.82 -29.35 0.30
N GLY A 45 23.09 -29.50 -0.12
CA GLY A 45 23.46 -29.37 -1.53
C GLY A 45 23.41 -30.70 -2.26
N VAL A 46 22.39 -30.96 -3.11
CA VAL A 46 22.33 -32.18 -3.98
C VAL A 46 21.59 -32.00 -5.34
N PHE A 47 21.18 -30.81 -5.79
CA PHE A 47 20.34 -30.72 -7.03
C PHE A 47 20.72 -29.68 -8.09
N SER A 48 21.97 -29.20 -8.17
CA SER A 48 22.50 -28.40 -9.30
C SER A 48 21.69 -27.15 -9.72
N MET A 49 20.61 -26.83 -9.01
CA MET A 49 20.22 -25.53 -8.51
C MET A 49 20.84 -25.48 -7.11
N ASP A 50 21.47 -24.39 -6.71
CA ASP A 50 22.03 -24.27 -5.35
C ASP A 50 20.93 -24.22 -4.26
N ARG A 51 19.69 -24.63 -4.56
CA ARG A 51 18.57 -24.82 -3.62
C ARG A 51 17.62 -25.94 -4.07
N PRO A 52 17.39 -26.98 -3.27
CA PRO A 52 16.23 -27.83 -3.48
C PRO A 52 14.98 -27.00 -3.17
N VAL A 53 14.07 -26.85 -4.13
CA VAL A 53 12.76 -26.19 -3.95
C VAL A 53 12.05 -26.69 -2.69
N LEU A 54 12.18 -27.98 -2.40
CA LEU A 54 11.70 -28.65 -1.19
C LEU A 54 12.24 -28.01 0.11
N GLU A 55 13.51 -27.64 0.16
CA GLU A 55 14.09 -26.99 1.32
C GLU A 55 13.59 -25.56 1.50
N VAL A 56 13.47 -24.80 0.41
CA VAL A 56 12.92 -23.43 0.47
C VAL A 56 11.46 -23.45 0.91
N VAL A 57 10.67 -24.37 0.35
CA VAL A 57 9.29 -24.62 0.76
C VAL A 57 9.25 -25.01 2.24
N TRP A 58 10.03 -26.01 2.65
CA TRP A 58 10.08 -26.46 4.04
C TRP A 58 10.43 -25.32 5.02
N ARG A 59 11.50 -24.57 4.73
CA ARG A 59 11.94 -23.43 5.56
C ARG A 59 10.86 -22.36 5.66
N THR A 60 10.23 -21.99 4.54
CA THR A 60 9.16 -21.00 4.51
C THR A 60 7.93 -21.50 5.28
N THR A 61 7.57 -22.78 5.13
CA THR A 61 6.48 -23.39 5.89
C THR A 61 6.77 -23.40 7.39
N CYS A 62 7.97 -23.80 7.82
CA CYS A 62 8.35 -23.76 9.22
C CYS A 62 8.34 -22.33 9.79
N ALA A 63 8.87 -21.37 9.05
CA ALA A 63 8.85 -19.96 9.42
C ALA A 63 7.41 -19.40 9.50
N ALA A 64 6.53 -19.83 8.60
CA ALA A 64 5.12 -19.46 8.62
C ALA A 64 4.38 -20.07 9.81
N LEU A 65 4.64 -21.34 10.15
CA LEU A 65 4.07 -21.97 11.34
C LEU A 65 4.56 -21.29 12.62
N PHE A 66 5.84 -20.92 12.67
CA PHE A 66 6.39 -20.11 13.76
C PHE A 66 5.70 -18.74 13.84
N GLY A 67 5.51 -18.06 12.70
CA GLY A 67 4.81 -16.78 12.64
C GLY A 67 3.37 -16.89 13.13
N ILE A 68 2.63 -17.94 12.75
CA ILE A 68 1.28 -18.23 13.25
C ILE A 68 1.29 -18.44 14.76
N ALA A 69 2.24 -19.23 15.29
CA ALA A 69 2.36 -19.46 16.73
C ALA A 69 2.69 -18.15 17.48
N ALA A 70 3.62 -17.35 16.95
CA ALA A 70 3.98 -16.05 17.51
C ALA A 70 2.80 -15.08 17.54
N LEU A 71 2.02 -15.00 16.45
CA LEU A 71 0.77 -14.22 16.42
C LEU A 71 -0.23 -14.73 17.45
N GLY A 72 -0.38 -16.06 17.59
CA GLY A 72 -1.23 -16.67 18.62
C GLY A 72 -0.79 -16.30 20.04
N ILE A 73 0.51 -16.24 20.33
CA ILE A 73 1.04 -15.79 21.61
C ILE A 73 0.74 -14.30 21.82
N CYS A 74 1.04 -13.44 20.85
CA CYS A 74 0.69 -12.01 20.91
C CYS A 74 -0.81 -11.80 21.12
N ASP A 75 -1.63 -12.66 20.54
CA ASP A 75 -3.07 -12.62 20.69
C ASP A 75 -3.51 -12.98 22.11
N LEU A 76 -3.02 -14.11 22.62
CA LEU A 76 -3.33 -14.59 23.96
C LEU A 76 -2.84 -13.66 25.06
N CYS A 77 -1.65 -13.08 24.91
CA CYS A 77 -1.02 -12.23 25.91
C CYS A 77 -1.45 -10.77 25.84
N TYR A 78 -1.84 -10.26 24.67
CA TYR A 78 -2.09 -8.84 24.46
C TYR A 78 -3.35 -8.56 23.65
N ALA A 79 -3.41 -9.00 22.39
CA ALA A 79 -4.41 -8.46 21.45
C ALA A 79 -5.86 -8.75 21.86
N ARG A 80 -6.13 -9.91 22.48
CA ARG A 80 -7.46 -10.30 22.97
C ARG A 80 -8.04 -9.38 24.04
N TYR A 81 -7.20 -8.61 24.72
CA TYR A 81 -7.60 -7.65 25.74
C TYR A 81 -7.92 -6.26 25.17
N THR A 82 -7.76 -6.09 23.85
CA THR A 82 -8.05 -4.82 23.16
C THR A 82 -9.39 -4.88 22.42
N LYS A 83 -10.05 -3.73 22.24
CA LYS A 83 -11.29 -3.64 21.45
C LYS A 83 -11.07 -3.91 19.96
N ALA A 84 -9.81 -3.82 19.51
CA ALA A 84 -9.39 -3.90 18.12
C ALA A 84 -8.35 -5.00 17.92
N ARG A 85 -8.63 -6.18 18.49
CA ARG A 85 -7.76 -7.38 18.49
C ARG A 85 -7.05 -7.62 17.16
N TRP A 86 -7.81 -7.65 16.07
CA TRP A 86 -7.25 -7.91 14.73
C TRP A 86 -6.25 -6.83 14.30
N PHE A 87 -6.64 -5.55 14.43
CA PHE A 87 -5.78 -4.44 14.05
C PHE A 87 -4.50 -4.39 14.89
N ALA A 88 -4.58 -4.73 16.18
CA ALA A 88 -3.40 -4.83 17.04
C ALA A 88 -2.39 -5.88 16.55
N LEU A 89 -2.87 -7.07 16.19
CA LEU A 89 -2.02 -8.14 15.64
C LEU A 89 -1.38 -7.74 14.32
N HIS A 90 -2.14 -7.07 13.46
CA HIS A 90 -1.63 -6.58 12.19
C HIS A 90 -0.55 -5.51 12.35
N VAL A 91 -0.70 -4.58 13.29
CA VAL A 91 0.35 -3.59 13.59
C VAL A 91 1.65 -4.28 13.98
N ILE A 92 1.59 -5.27 14.87
CA ILE A 92 2.77 -6.03 15.33
C ILE A 92 3.42 -6.77 14.15
N ALA A 93 2.63 -7.46 13.35
CA ALA A 93 3.17 -8.24 12.25
C ALA A 93 3.77 -7.37 11.14
N ASN A 94 3.10 -6.27 10.78
CA ASN A 94 3.58 -5.33 9.78
C ASN A 94 4.85 -4.62 10.25
N ALA A 95 4.98 -4.35 11.55
CA ALA A 95 6.22 -3.87 12.15
C ALA A 95 7.38 -4.87 11.98
N TRP A 96 7.16 -6.16 12.25
CA TRP A 96 8.18 -7.19 12.02
C TRP A 96 8.55 -7.31 10.55
N ILE A 97 7.57 -7.33 9.65
CA ILE A 97 7.79 -7.36 8.20
C ILE A 97 8.65 -6.15 7.77
N ALA A 98 8.29 -4.95 8.20
CA ALA A 98 9.04 -3.74 7.89
C ALA A 98 10.50 -3.83 8.33
N VAL A 99 10.76 -4.22 9.59
CA VAL A 99 12.12 -4.32 10.15
C VAL A 99 12.94 -5.37 9.41
N LEU A 100 12.37 -6.55 9.15
CA LEU A 100 13.07 -7.65 8.51
C LEU A 100 13.35 -7.39 7.02
N SER A 101 12.61 -6.47 6.40
CA SER A 101 12.85 -6.01 5.03
C SER A 101 13.88 -4.88 4.90
N LEU A 102 14.29 -4.23 6.00
CA LEU A 102 15.21 -3.08 5.95
C LEU A 102 16.57 -3.37 5.27
N PRO A 103 17.24 -4.51 5.50
CA PRO A 103 18.52 -4.78 4.86
C PRO A 103 18.42 -4.81 3.32
N ASP A 104 17.39 -5.48 2.80
CA ASP A 104 17.17 -5.60 1.35
C ASP A 104 16.67 -4.28 0.74
N LEU A 105 15.88 -3.51 1.51
CA LEU A 105 15.50 -2.15 1.14
C LEU A 105 16.74 -1.26 0.99
N TYR A 106 17.67 -1.33 1.95
CA TYR A 106 18.91 -0.56 1.91
C TYR A 106 19.72 -0.89 0.65
N LEU A 107 19.94 -2.18 0.36
CA LEU A 107 20.68 -2.62 -0.83
C LEU A 107 20.09 -2.06 -2.14
N ILE A 108 18.77 -2.15 -2.30
CA ILE A 108 18.09 -1.62 -3.50
C ILE A 108 18.17 -0.10 -3.59
N LEU A 109 18.08 0.61 -2.46
CA LEU A 109 18.14 2.07 -2.48
C LEU A 109 19.55 2.61 -2.68
N THR A 110 20.60 1.90 -2.25
CA THR A 110 21.99 2.37 -2.37
C THR A 110 22.66 1.94 -3.66
N ASP A 111 22.39 0.73 -4.14
CA ASP A 111 22.99 0.21 -5.38
C ASP A 111 21.99 -0.71 -6.12
N PRO A 112 20.95 -0.11 -6.76
CA PRO A 112 19.90 -0.88 -7.41
C PRO A 112 20.42 -1.72 -8.58
N VAL A 113 21.35 -1.20 -9.38
CA VAL A 113 21.82 -1.89 -10.59
C VAL A 113 22.61 -3.13 -10.21
N HIS A 114 23.56 -3.00 -9.28
CA HIS A 114 24.32 -4.16 -8.81
C HIS A 114 23.41 -5.17 -8.12
N THR A 115 22.57 -4.72 -7.18
CA THR A 115 21.67 -5.59 -6.42
C THR A 115 20.73 -6.39 -7.32
N LEU A 116 20.17 -5.77 -8.35
CA LEU A 116 19.27 -6.45 -9.30
C LEU A 116 20.03 -7.36 -10.28
N SER A 117 21.29 -7.06 -10.61
CA SER A 117 22.11 -7.92 -11.47
C SER A 117 22.47 -9.26 -10.80
N GLN A 118 22.48 -9.30 -9.48
CA GLN A 118 22.83 -10.49 -8.70
C GLN A 118 21.64 -11.43 -8.52
N ARG A 119 21.94 -12.74 -8.44
CA ARG A 119 20.99 -13.79 -8.02
C ARG A 119 21.20 -14.12 -6.56
N VAL A 120 20.84 -13.19 -5.70
CA VAL A 120 20.93 -13.39 -4.25
C VAL A 120 19.64 -13.96 -3.72
N THR A 121 19.75 -14.80 -2.71
CA THR A 121 18.58 -15.22 -1.94
C THR A 121 18.15 -14.11 -1.01
N PRO A 122 16.86 -13.74 -1.01
CA PRO A 122 16.34 -12.82 -0.02
C PRO A 122 16.10 -13.49 1.32
N ASN A 123 16.02 -12.68 2.36
CA ASN A 123 15.44 -13.11 3.62
C ASN A 123 13.97 -13.53 3.39
N HIS A 124 13.61 -14.80 3.66
CA HIS A 124 12.24 -15.30 3.48
C HIS A 124 11.32 -15.04 4.69
N TRP A 125 11.85 -14.51 5.79
CA TRP A 125 11.06 -14.23 6.98
C TRP A 125 9.91 -13.24 6.73
N PRO A 126 10.10 -12.10 6.03
CA PRO A 126 9.00 -11.19 5.70
C PRO A 126 7.85 -11.89 4.95
N THR A 127 8.16 -12.64 3.90
CA THR A 127 7.15 -13.40 3.13
C THR A 127 6.44 -14.43 4.00
N SER A 128 7.18 -15.12 4.86
CA SER A 128 6.61 -16.12 5.78
C SER A 128 5.66 -15.47 6.78
N LEU A 129 5.99 -14.28 7.30
CA LEU A 129 5.12 -13.51 8.19
C LEU A 129 3.89 -12.95 7.49
N VAL A 130 4.03 -12.47 6.24
CA VAL A 130 2.89 -12.09 5.40
C VAL A 130 1.95 -13.28 5.27
N PHE A 131 2.46 -14.45 4.88
CA PHE A 131 1.65 -15.65 4.79
C PHE A 131 0.99 -16.01 6.13
N SER A 132 1.75 -15.95 7.23
CA SER A 132 1.27 -16.26 8.59
C SER A 132 0.08 -15.40 8.99
N VAL A 133 0.20 -14.08 8.80
CA VAL A 133 -0.83 -13.10 9.13
C VAL A 133 -2.13 -13.39 8.41
N HIS A 134 -2.06 -13.62 7.10
CA HIS A 134 -3.25 -13.80 6.28
C HIS A 134 -3.90 -15.17 6.51
N VAL A 135 -3.11 -16.22 6.73
CA VAL A 135 -3.64 -17.52 7.16
C VAL A 135 -4.31 -17.42 8.53
N TYR A 136 -3.67 -16.72 9.48
CA TYR A 136 -4.26 -16.48 10.80
C TYR A 136 -5.57 -15.68 10.70
N HIS A 137 -5.61 -14.66 9.83
CA HIS A 137 -6.82 -13.90 9.54
C HIS A 137 -7.96 -14.81 9.09
N MET A 138 -7.73 -15.56 8.01
CA MET A 138 -8.75 -16.43 7.42
C MET A 138 -9.21 -17.54 8.38
N ALA A 139 -8.31 -18.05 9.21
CA ALA A 139 -8.62 -19.11 10.17
C ALA A 139 -9.47 -18.61 11.36
N PHE A 140 -9.12 -17.44 11.93
CA PHE A 140 -9.66 -16.99 13.22
C PHE A 140 -10.57 -15.75 13.15
N PHE A 141 -10.58 -15.01 12.04
CA PHE A 141 -11.37 -13.79 11.83
C PHE A 141 -12.20 -13.92 10.54
N ARG A 142 -13.34 -14.62 10.62
CA ARG A 142 -14.16 -15.04 9.47
C ARG A 142 -15.04 -13.96 8.83
N ASN A 143 -14.72 -12.68 9.03
CA ASN A 143 -15.53 -11.56 8.56
C ASN A 143 -14.95 -10.94 7.27
N LEU A 144 -14.50 -11.77 6.33
CA LEU A 144 -13.95 -11.28 5.06
C LEU A 144 -15.09 -10.92 4.10
N ASP A 145 -15.05 -9.70 3.56
CA ASP A 145 -15.95 -9.32 2.49
C ASP A 145 -15.56 -10.03 1.19
N TRP A 146 -16.51 -10.15 0.27
CA TRP A 146 -16.27 -10.77 -1.05
C TRP A 146 -15.09 -10.14 -1.81
N VAL A 147 -14.86 -8.85 -1.61
CA VAL A 147 -13.74 -8.12 -2.24
C VAL A 147 -12.38 -8.45 -1.62
N ASP A 148 -12.35 -8.98 -0.40
CA ASP A 148 -11.11 -9.36 0.27
C ASP A 148 -10.61 -10.73 -0.20
N TRP A 149 -11.48 -11.58 -0.74
CA TRP A 149 -11.11 -12.92 -1.24
C TRP A 149 -10.12 -12.90 -2.41
N PRO A 150 -10.29 -12.06 -3.46
CA PRO A 150 -9.29 -11.91 -4.50
C PRO A 150 -7.90 -11.55 -3.95
N HIS A 151 -7.81 -10.67 -2.96
CA HIS A 151 -6.53 -10.34 -2.32
C HIS A 151 -5.91 -11.55 -1.62
N HIS A 152 -6.69 -12.26 -0.81
CA HIS A 152 -6.18 -13.41 -0.06
C HIS A 152 -5.82 -14.59 -0.97
N ILE A 153 -6.67 -14.92 -1.95
CA ILE A 153 -6.40 -16.03 -2.85
C ILE A 153 -5.26 -15.68 -3.83
N LEU A 154 -5.37 -14.55 -4.53
CA LEU A 154 -4.44 -14.21 -5.59
C LEU A 154 -3.07 -13.78 -5.04
N MET A 155 -3.03 -12.99 -3.95
CA MET A 155 -1.76 -12.47 -3.41
C MET A 155 -1.11 -13.44 -2.41
N VAL A 156 -1.91 -14.16 -1.59
CA VAL A 156 -1.36 -15.00 -0.52
C VAL A 156 -1.27 -16.46 -0.94
N VAL A 157 -2.35 -17.05 -1.45
CA VAL A 157 -2.35 -18.48 -1.84
C VAL A 157 -1.55 -18.72 -3.12
N ILE A 158 -1.64 -17.81 -4.09
CA ILE A 158 -0.94 -17.91 -5.37
C ILE A 158 0.35 -17.06 -5.36
N GLY A 159 0.23 -15.78 -5.02
CA GLY A 159 1.33 -14.82 -5.09
C GLY A 159 2.51 -15.14 -4.17
N ALA A 160 2.27 -15.51 -2.91
CA ALA A 160 3.37 -15.76 -1.97
C ALA A 160 4.22 -17.00 -2.33
N PRO A 161 3.65 -18.16 -2.71
CA PRO A 161 4.45 -19.27 -3.25
C PRO A 161 5.22 -18.87 -4.52
N LEU A 162 4.59 -18.10 -5.41
CA LEU A 162 5.24 -17.65 -6.64
C LEU A 162 6.39 -16.68 -6.37
N LEU A 163 6.27 -15.79 -5.38
CA LEU A 163 7.35 -14.88 -4.94
C LEU A 163 8.59 -15.66 -4.49
N ILE A 164 8.38 -16.80 -3.81
CA ILE A 164 9.44 -17.68 -3.36
C ILE A 164 10.12 -18.39 -4.55
N THR A 165 9.33 -18.91 -5.49
CA THR A 165 9.86 -19.63 -6.67
C THR A 165 10.36 -18.71 -7.79
N GLY A 166 10.00 -17.43 -7.76
CA GLY A 166 10.30 -16.45 -8.81
C GLY A 166 11.71 -15.88 -8.75
N GLU A 167 12.54 -16.27 -7.78
CA GLU A 167 13.94 -15.82 -7.62
C GLU A 167 14.09 -14.28 -7.68
N LEU A 168 13.14 -13.52 -7.11
CA LEU A 168 13.15 -12.05 -7.19
C LEU A 168 14.23 -11.39 -6.30
N GLY A 169 14.89 -12.15 -5.43
CA GLY A 169 15.95 -11.63 -4.58
C GLY A 169 15.47 -10.52 -3.64
N PRO A 170 16.33 -9.54 -3.30
CA PRO A 170 15.99 -8.42 -2.41
C PRO A 170 14.74 -7.63 -2.81
N LEU A 171 14.35 -7.66 -4.09
CA LEU A 171 13.15 -6.97 -4.60
C LEU A 171 11.87 -7.49 -3.96
N MET A 172 11.84 -8.76 -3.55
CA MET A 172 10.72 -9.34 -2.80
C MET A 172 10.50 -8.61 -1.46
N ASN A 173 11.57 -8.31 -0.73
CA ASN A 173 11.47 -7.66 0.58
C ASN A 173 11.25 -6.14 0.47
N PHE A 174 11.78 -5.52 -0.58
CA PHE A 174 11.39 -4.17 -0.97
C PHE A 174 9.87 -4.09 -1.20
N ASN A 175 9.31 -5.04 -1.96
CA ASN A 175 7.87 -5.13 -2.15
C ASN A 175 7.11 -5.30 -0.82
N HIS A 176 7.53 -6.23 0.04
CA HIS A 176 6.88 -6.43 1.34
C HIS A 176 6.92 -5.20 2.24
N PHE A 177 8.03 -4.44 2.22
CA PHE A 177 8.17 -3.22 3.01
C PHE A 177 7.08 -2.19 2.70
N PHE A 178 6.79 -1.96 1.42
CA PHE A 178 5.79 -0.98 0.99
C PHE A 178 4.37 -1.54 0.90
N MET A 179 4.22 -2.80 0.53
CA MET A 179 2.89 -3.42 0.38
C MET A 179 2.20 -3.66 1.72
N CYS A 180 2.94 -4.18 2.70
CA CYS A 180 2.39 -4.65 3.98
C CYS A 180 3.22 -4.24 5.20
N GLY A 181 4.46 -3.78 5.03
CA GLY A 181 5.30 -3.28 6.11
C GLY A 181 4.85 -1.92 6.65
N VAL A 182 5.57 -0.84 6.31
CA VAL A 182 5.35 0.47 6.93
C VAL A 182 3.99 1.07 6.57
N PRO A 183 3.60 1.19 5.27
CA PRO A 183 2.32 1.79 4.92
C PRO A 183 1.14 1.04 5.54
N GLY A 184 1.14 -0.29 5.45
CA GLY A 184 0.11 -1.14 6.07
C GLY A 184 0.13 -1.07 7.59
N GLY A 185 1.30 -1.06 8.23
CA GLY A 185 1.42 -0.93 9.69
C GLY A 185 0.83 0.37 10.22
N ILE A 186 1.05 1.48 9.52
CA ILE A 186 0.47 2.79 9.87
C ILE A 186 -1.06 2.74 9.70
N ASP A 187 -1.57 2.20 8.59
CA ASP A 187 -3.01 2.05 8.36
C ASP A 187 -3.69 1.27 9.51
N TYR A 188 -3.18 0.08 9.83
CA TYR A 188 -3.72 -0.71 10.92
C TYR A 188 -3.59 -0.05 12.30
N ALA A 189 -2.55 0.77 12.52
CA ALA A 189 -2.42 1.54 13.75
C ALA A 189 -3.47 2.65 13.84
N MET A 190 -3.80 3.31 12.73
CA MET A 190 -4.89 4.28 12.66
C MET A 190 -6.25 3.60 12.86
N LEU A 191 -6.50 2.44 12.25
CA LEU A 191 -7.73 1.67 12.47
C LEU A 191 -7.86 1.22 13.93
N PHE A 192 -6.75 0.81 14.56
CA PHE A 192 -6.70 0.54 16.00
C PHE A 192 -7.08 1.77 16.83
N ALA A 193 -6.53 2.94 16.49
CA ALA A 193 -6.85 4.21 17.15
C ALA A 193 -8.32 4.62 16.96
N VAL A 194 -8.88 4.43 15.77
CA VAL A 194 -10.32 4.69 15.49
C VAL A 194 -11.21 3.81 16.37
N LYS A 195 -10.91 2.52 16.50
CA LYS A 195 -11.70 1.60 17.34
C LYS A 195 -11.62 1.91 18.84
N HIS A 196 -10.57 2.58 19.30
CA HIS A 196 -10.45 3.08 20.67
C HIS A 196 -10.99 4.52 20.85
N GLY A 197 -11.45 5.16 19.77
CA GLY A 197 -11.97 6.54 19.81
C GLY A 197 -10.88 7.62 19.85
N TRP A 198 -9.62 7.26 19.62
CA TRP A 198 -8.48 8.19 19.60
C TRP A 198 -8.35 8.95 18.28
N MET A 199 -8.98 8.44 17.22
CA MET A 199 -8.97 9.05 15.89
C MET A 199 -10.39 9.03 15.30
N LYS A 200 -10.75 10.09 14.56
CA LYS A 200 -12.01 10.14 13.83
C LYS A 200 -11.93 9.23 12.58
N PRO A 201 -12.99 8.49 12.23
CA PRO A 201 -12.97 7.62 11.05
C PRO A 201 -12.65 8.34 9.74
N LEU A 202 -13.13 9.58 9.55
CA LEU A 202 -12.85 10.33 8.34
C LEU A 202 -11.38 10.76 8.24
N SER A 203 -10.75 11.06 9.38
CA SER A 203 -9.32 11.43 9.44
C SER A 203 -8.44 10.24 9.06
N GLU A 204 -8.75 9.04 9.58
CA GLU A 204 -8.05 7.80 9.19
C GLU A 204 -8.13 7.59 7.68
N LYS A 205 -9.33 7.63 7.09
CA LYS A 205 -9.52 7.47 5.64
C LYS A 205 -8.72 8.48 4.82
N GLY A 206 -8.65 9.74 5.29
CA GLY A 206 -7.87 10.78 4.62
C GLY A 206 -6.36 10.50 4.64
N TYR A 207 -5.82 10.11 5.79
CA TYR A 207 -4.40 9.72 5.89
C TYR A 207 -4.10 8.43 5.12
N ASN A 208 -4.99 7.44 5.17
CA ASN A 208 -4.85 6.19 4.44
C ASN A 208 -4.84 6.43 2.91
N ALA A 209 -5.71 7.31 2.41
CA ALA A 209 -5.71 7.74 1.01
C ALA A 209 -4.37 8.40 0.63
N ALA A 210 -3.86 9.33 1.47
CA ALA A 210 -2.58 9.97 1.21
C ALA A 210 -1.40 8.97 1.23
N ILE A 211 -1.36 8.05 2.18
CA ILE A 211 -0.32 7.00 2.27
C ILE A 211 -0.35 6.11 1.02
N ASN A 212 -1.54 5.74 0.55
CA ASN A 212 -1.67 4.93 -0.66
C ASN A 212 -1.18 5.67 -1.89
N VAL A 213 -1.59 6.93 -2.09
CA VAL A 213 -1.22 7.73 -3.26
C VAL A 213 0.26 8.11 -3.29
N TRP A 214 0.86 8.46 -2.14
CA TRP A 214 2.20 9.05 -2.11
C TRP A 214 3.31 8.08 -1.73
N ILE A 215 2.99 6.98 -1.06
CA ILE A 215 4.01 6.07 -0.51
C ILE A 215 3.85 4.66 -1.07
N ARG A 216 2.70 4.02 -0.83
CA ARG A 216 2.49 2.62 -1.21
C ARG A 216 2.48 2.48 -2.73
N GLU A 217 1.63 3.24 -3.42
CA GLU A 217 1.45 3.06 -4.86
C GLU A 217 2.71 3.34 -5.69
N PRO A 218 3.38 4.48 -5.51
CA PRO A 218 4.59 4.76 -6.28
C PRO A 218 5.66 3.69 -6.09
N ALA A 219 5.76 3.13 -4.88
CA ALA A 219 6.69 2.04 -4.60
C ALA A 219 6.29 0.71 -5.26
N LEU A 220 5.00 0.36 -5.34
CA LEU A 220 4.54 -0.86 -6.01
C LEU A 220 4.70 -0.78 -7.53
N VAL A 221 4.47 0.39 -8.13
CA VAL A 221 4.81 0.63 -9.53
C VAL A 221 6.33 0.52 -9.74
N ALA A 222 7.13 1.09 -8.83
CA ALA A 222 8.58 0.97 -8.88
C ALA A 222 9.05 -0.50 -8.77
N VAL A 223 8.40 -1.34 -7.95
CA VAL A 223 8.68 -2.79 -7.90
C VAL A 223 8.53 -3.43 -9.27
N ALA A 224 7.45 -3.11 -10.01
CA ALA A 224 7.26 -3.64 -11.36
C ALA A 224 8.36 -3.15 -12.32
N THR A 225 8.75 -1.88 -12.24
CA THR A 225 9.85 -1.33 -13.05
C THR A 225 11.20 -1.97 -12.72
N LEU A 226 11.54 -2.10 -11.43
CA LEU A 226 12.78 -2.74 -10.98
C LEU A 226 12.80 -4.23 -11.33
N GLY A 227 11.65 -4.91 -11.28
CA GLY A 227 11.51 -6.29 -11.75
C GLY A 227 11.80 -6.43 -13.24
N PHE A 228 11.35 -5.47 -14.05
CA PHE A 228 11.66 -5.43 -15.48
C PHE A 228 13.16 -5.21 -15.70
N MET A 229 13.77 -4.26 -14.99
CA MET A 229 15.22 -4.06 -15.04
C MET A 229 16.00 -5.33 -14.65
N GLN A 230 15.56 -6.03 -13.60
CA GLN A 230 16.18 -7.28 -13.14
C GLN A 230 16.21 -8.36 -14.23
N LEU A 231 15.15 -8.48 -15.04
CA LEU A 231 15.11 -9.43 -16.16
C LEU A 231 16.20 -9.16 -17.22
N HIS A 232 16.60 -7.90 -17.39
CA HIS A 232 17.58 -7.47 -18.38
C HIS A 232 19.01 -7.36 -17.84
N LEU A 233 19.17 -7.14 -16.54
CA LEU A 233 20.48 -7.00 -15.89
C LEU A 233 21.11 -8.34 -15.51
N GLN A 234 20.34 -9.41 -15.34
CA GLN A 234 20.88 -10.71 -14.95
C GLN A 234 21.61 -11.38 -16.12
N PRO A 235 22.90 -11.72 -15.97
CA PRO A 235 23.76 -12.15 -17.09
C PRO A 235 23.42 -13.55 -17.62
N ALA A 236 22.82 -14.40 -16.78
CA ALA A 236 22.40 -15.74 -17.16
C ALA A 236 20.95 -15.76 -17.63
N LYS A 237 20.69 -16.44 -18.76
CA LYS A 237 19.32 -16.69 -19.24
C LYS A 237 18.51 -17.39 -18.14
N LEU A 238 17.38 -16.79 -17.77
CA LEU A 238 16.42 -17.39 -16.86
C LEU A 238 15.66 -18.50 -17.60
N PHE A 239 15.23 -19.53 -16.86
CA PHE A 239 14.28 -20.49 -17.41
C PHE A 239 12.98 -19.76 -17.78
N THR A 240 12.37 -20.12 -18.91
CA THR A 240 11.18 -19.45 -19.44
C THR A 240 10.04 -19.37 -18.41
N TRP A 241 9.87 -20.41 -17.59
CA TRP A 241 8.84 -20.42 -16.56
C TRP A 241 9.13 -19.41 -15.42
N ILE A 242 10.39 -19.20 -15.03
CA ILE A 242 10.77 -18.19 -14.01
C ILE A 242 10.49 -16.79 -14.56
N THR A 243 10.85 -16.55 -15.82
CA THR A 243 10.53 -15.28 -16.50
C THR A 243 9.01 -15.04 -16.52
N ALA A 244 8.21 -16.05 -16.86
CA ALA A 244 6.75 -15.95 -16.84
C ALA A 244 6.20 -15.65 -15.43
N VAL A 245 6.72 -16.32 -14.39
CA VAL A 245 6.35 -16.05 -13.00
C VAL A 245 6.69 -14.61 -12.59
N ARG A 246 7.88 -14.12 -12.92
CA ARG A 246 8.26 -12.73 -12.62
C ARG A 246 7.36 -11.73 -13.34
N VAL A 247 7.07 -11.95 -14.63
CA VAL A 247 6.14 -11.10 -15.39
C VAL A 247 4.75 -11.08 -14.77
N PHE A 248 4.24 -12.24 -14.37
CA PHE A 248 2.98 -12.35 -13.66
C PHE A 248 3.01 -11.58 -12.33
N LEU A 249 4.06 -11.74 -11.52
CA LEU A 249 4.19 -11.04 -10.23
C LEU A 249 4.33 -9.52 -10.38
N MET A 250 5.00 -9.03 -11.42
CA MET A 250 5.05 -7.60 -11.74
C MET A 250 3.67 -7.05 -12.07
N ALA A 251 2.92 -7.73 -12.95
CA ALA A 251 1.57 -7.35 -13.30
C ALA A 251 0.64 -7.40 -12.08
N LEU A 252 0.77 -8.44 -11.26
CA LEU A 252 -0.02 -8.63 -10.05
C LEU A 252 0.26 -7.54 -9.01
N CYS A 253 1.52 -7.17 -8.81
CA CYS A 253 1.93 -6.11 -7.89
C CYS A 253 1.39 -4.75 -8.33
N CYS A 254 1.55 -4.40 -9.61
CA CYS A 254 1.04 -3.16 -10.18
C CYS A 254 -0.49 -3.08 -10.10
N TRP A 255 -1.20 -4.17 -10.47
CA TRP A 255 -2.65 -4.23 -10.34
C TRP A 255 -3.11 -4.08 -8.89
N ASN A 256 -2.44 -4.78 -7.95
CA ASN A 256 -2.77 -4.69 -6.53
C ASN A 256 -2.61 -3.26 -6.00
N GLY A 257 -1.53 -2.59 -6.37
CA GLY A 257 -1.32 -1.21 -6.02
C GLY A 257 -2.47 -0.32 -6.50
N LEU A 258 -2.60 -0.21 -7.82
CA LEU A 258 -3.54 0.69 -8.49
C LEU A 258 -4.98 0.46 -8.01
N PHE A 259 -5.41 -0.80 -7.96
CA PHE A 259 -6.76 -1.17 -7.56
C PHE A 259 -7.07 -0.75 -6.12
N PHE A 260 -6.18 -1.03 -5.17
CA PHE A 260 -6.42 -0.70 -3.77
C PHE A 260 -6.27 0.81 -3.49
N MET A 261 -5.33 1.49 -4.14
CA MET A 261 -5.22 2.95 -4.04
C MET A 261 -6.55 3.61 -4.43
N GLU A 262 -7.09 3.21 -5.56
CA GLU A 262 -8.33 3.79 -6.09
C GLU A 262 -9.53 3.56 -5.16
N ARG A 263 -9.63 2.36 -4.56
CA ARG A 263 -10.67 2.05 -3.57
C ARG A 263 -10.55 2.90 -2.31
N VAL A 264 -9.33 3.09 -1.79
CA VAL A 264 -9.12 3.87 -0.56
C VAL A 264 -9.47 5.35 -0.82
N VAL A 265 -9.04 5.90 -1.96
CA VAL A 265 -9.37 7.28 -2.37
C VAL A 265 -10.89 7.45 -2.54
N GLY A 266 -11.55 6.54 -3.27
CA GLY A 266 -13.00 6.54 -3.43
C GLY A 266 -13.75 6.49 -2.10
N ASN A 267 -13.32 5.59 -1.21
CA ASN A 267 -13.92 5.45 0.11
C ASN A 267 -13.81 6.74 0.93
N TYR A 268 -12.66 7.44 0.88
CA TYR A 268 -12.51 8.73 1.55
C TYR A 268 -13.51 9.77 1.02
N HIS A 269 -13.58 9.96 -0.29
CA HIS A 269 -14.44 11.00 -0.88
C HIS A 269 -15.94 10.72 -0.66
N VAL A 270 -16.38 9.47 -0.79
CA VAL A 270 -17.78 9.08 -0.53
C VAL A 270 -18.16 9.36 0.92
N ASN A 271 -17.29 9.02 1.88
CA ASN A 271 -17.58 9.27 3.30
C ASN A 271 -17.52 10.76 3.64
N ALA A 272 -16.58 11.51 3.07
CA ALA A 272 -16.51 12.96 3.24
C ALA A 272 -17.76 13.65 2.71
N TYR A 273 -18.31 13.17 1.60
CA TYR A 273 -19.58 13.66 1.06
C TYR A 273 -20.75 13.35 2.00
N LYS A 274 -20.89 12.09 2.45
CA LYS A 274 -21.94 11.69 3.40
C LYS A 274 -21.91 12.53 4.68
N ASP A 275 -20.74 12.80 5.24
CA ASP A 275 -20.58 13.66 6.43
C ASP A 275 -21.03 15.11 6.16
N LYS A 276 -20.75 15.65 4.96
CA LYS A 276 -21.23 16.98 4.55
C LYS A 276 -22.75 17.02 4.41
N VAL A 277 -23.37 16.00 3.83
CA VAL A 277 -24.82 15.90 3.69
C VAL A 277 -25.48 15.85 5.07
N ALA A 278 -25.02 14.96 5.95
CA ALA A 278 -25.54 14.81 7.30
C ALA A 278 -25.39 16.10 8.14
N ALA A 279 -24.30 16.86 7.95
CA ALA A 279 -24.11 18.15 8.60
C ALA A 279 -25.14 19.19 8.11
N ARG A 280 -25.41 19.23 6.80
CA ARG A 280 -26.41 20.13 6.21
C ARG A 280 -27.83 19.78 6.64
N GLU A 281 -28.17 18.50 6.74
CA GLU A 281 -29.47 18.04 7.27
C GLU A 281 -29.68 18.49 8.71
N LYS A 282 -28.66 18.33 9.57
CA LYS A 282 -28.71 18.82 10.96
C LYS A 282 -28.88 20.34 11.04
N GLU A 283 -28.17 21.09 10.20
CA GLU A 283 -28.28 22.55 10.12
C GLU A 283 -29.70 22.96 9.68
N SER A 284 -30.24 22.32 8.63
CA SER A 284 -31.58 22.56 8.11
C SER A 284 -32.65 22.28 9.16
N HIS A 285 -32.59 21.12 9.84
CA HIS A 285 -33.51 20.79 10.94
C HIS A 285 -33.41 21.80 12.10
N SER A 286 -32.21 22.25 12.45
CA SER A 286 -32.04 23.27 13.47
C SER A 286 -32.60 24.64 13.06
N GLN A 287 -32.56 24.99 11.77
CA GLN A 287 -33.12 26.25 11.29
C GLN A 287 -34.65 26.21 11.23
N ILE A 288 -35.22 25.10 10.76
CA ILE A 288 -36.67 24.86 10.81
C ILE A 288 -37.18 24.96 12.25
N ALA A 289 -36.48 24.33 13.21
CA ALA A 289 -36.83 24.41 14.63
C ALA A 289 -36.77 25.84 15.22
N LYS A 290 -36.02 26.75 14.58
CA LYS A 290 -35.91 28.16 14.95
C LYS A 290 -36.82 29.08 14.12
N GLY A 291 -37.70 28.53 13.28
CA GLY A 291 -38.62 29.29 12.43
C GLY A 291 -37.99 29.89 11.16
N GLY A 292 -36.79 29.45 10.78
CA GLY A 292 -36.11 29.85 9.55
C GLY A 292 -36.48 29.00 8.33
N ALA A 293 -36.21 29.51 7.13
CA ALA A 293 -36.40 28.76 5.89
C ALA A 293 -35.34 27.64 5.74
N PRO A 294 -35.71 26.46 5.21
CA PRO A 294 -34.79 25.34 5.04
C PRO A 294 -33.70 25.67 4.01
N LYS A 295 -32.47 25.23 4.31
CA LYS A 295 -31.35 25.31 3.38
C LYS A 295 -31.49 24.19 2.34
N ALA A 296 -31.29 24.50 1.06
CA ALA A 296 -31.36 23.50 0.00
C ALA A 296 -30.39 22.34 0.26
N LEU A 297 -30.93 21.13 0.34
CA LEU A 297 -30.14 19.91 0.49
C LEU A 297 -29.48 19.58 -0.86
N PRO A 298 -28.22 19.13 -0.87
CA PRO A 298 -27.66 18.49 -2.05
C PRO A 298 -28.47 17.23 -2.41
N PRO A 299 -28.42 16.76 -3.67
CA PRO A 299 -29.12 15.54 -4.07
C PRO A 299 -28.73 14.35 -3.18
N SER A 300 -29.71 13.47 -2.92
CA SER A 300 -29.53 12.29 -2.06
C SER A 300 -28.34 11.44 -2.56
N PRO A 301 -27.54 10.82 -1.66
CA PRO A 301 -26.55 9.82 -2.05
C PRO A 301 -27.16 8.70 -2.92
N ASP A 302 -28.42 8.35 -2.69
CA ASP A 302 -29.15 7.32 -3.45
C ASP A 302 -29.53 7.82 -4.87
N ALA A 303 -29.55 9.14 -5.09
CA ALA A 303 -29.75 9.70 -6.43
C ALA A 303 -28.60 9.30 -7.39
N TYR A 304 -27.39 9.08 -6.84
CA TYR A 304 -26.23 8.55 -7.56
C TYR A 304 -26.23 7.02 -7.71
N GLU A 305 -27.23 6.33 -7.20
CA GLU A 305 -27.44 4.90 -7.50
C GLU A 305 -28.59 4.69 -8.49
N THR A 306 -29.54 5.64 -8.57
CA THR A 306 -30.73 5.56 -9.43
C THR A 306 -30.59 6.24 -10.79
N GLU A 307 -29.58 7.09 -11.00
CA GLU A 307 -29.36 7.70 -12.31
C GLU A 307 -28.72 6.71 -13.31
N GLU A 308 -29.10 6.80 -14.58
CA GLU A 308 -28.43 6.06 -15.66
C GLU A 308 -26.98 6.57 -15.79
N HIS A 309 -26.06 5.91 -15.11
CA HIS A 309 -24.64 6.21 -15.18
C HIS A 309 -24.02 5.62 -16.44
N ILE A 310 -23.30 6.44 -17.22
CA ILE A 310 -22.45 5.96 -18.31
C ILE A 310 -21.25 5.27 -17.67
N ALA A 311 -21.32 3.95 -17.52
CA ALA A 311 -20.24 3.14 -17.00
C ALA A 311 -19.14 3.00 -18.06
N VAL A 312 -18.07 3.80 -17.95
CA VAL A 312 -16.85 3.59 -18.72
C VAL A 312 -15.84 2.87 -17.82
N GLY A 313 -16.02 1.56 -17.65
CA GLY A 313 -15.10 0.74 -16.86
C GLY A 313 -15.39 -0.75 -16.94
N LEU A 314 -14.36 -1.55 -17.20
CA LEU A 314 -14.43 -3.00 -17.16
C LEU A 314 -14.72 -3.47 -15.72
N PRO A 315 -15.64 -4.44 -15.49
CA PRO A 315 -15.83 -5.01 -14.17
C PRO A 315 -14.51 -5.58 -13.61
N GLY A 316 -14.06 -5.08 -12.46
CA GLY A 316 -12.85 -5.57 -11.78
C GLY A 316 -11.55 -4.79 -12.04
N LEU A 317 -11.57 -3.76 -12.89
CA LEU A 317 -10.47 -2.81 -13.06
C LEU A 317 -10.98 -1.39 -12.81
N GLY A 318 -10.94 -1.03 -11.55
CA GLY A 318 -11.04 0.34 -11.08
C GLY A 318 -12.41 0.85 -10.66
N MET A 319 -12.35 1.95 -9.92
CA MET A 319 -13.46 2.69 -9.35
C MET A 319 -14.28 3.30 -10.49
N ARG A 320 -15.58 3.03 -10.41
CA ARG A 320 -16.57 3.73 -11.21
C ARG A 320 -16.56 5.19 -10.78
N VAL A 321 -16.04 6.08 -11.61
CA VAL A 321 -16.29 7.51 -11.43
C VAL A 321 -17.74 7.75 -11.85
N ASN A 322 -18.65 7.62 -10.89
CA ASN A 322 -20.06 7.93 -11.10
C ASN A 322 -20.22 9.44 -10.99
N VAL A 323 -20.19 10.13 -12.13
CA VAL A 323 -20.72 11.50 -12.21
C VAL A 323 -22.19 11.37 -12.59
N SER A 324 -23.09 11.97 -11.82
CA SER A 324 -24.50 12.06 -12.19
C SER A 324 -24.62 12.85 -13.50
N LYS A 325 -25.65 12.60 -14.33
CA LYS A 325 -25.85 13.40 -15.55
C LYS A 325 -26.01 14.87 -15.16
N GLN A 326 -26.62 15.14 -14.01
CA GLN A 326 -26.81 16.47 -13.47
C GLN A 326 -25.47 17.15 -13.11
N ASP A 327 -24.57 16.48 -12.39
CA ASP A 327 -23.24 17.02 -12.03
C ASP A 327 -22.38 17.24 -13.27
N LEU A 328 -22.46 16.36 -14.28
CA LEU A 328 -21.79 16.54 -15.57
C LEU A 328 -22.31 17.80 -16.30
N THR A 329 -23.62 18.04 -16.21
CA THR A 329 -24.24 19.22 -16.82
C THR A 329 -23.85 20.48 -16.06
N GLU A 330 -23.78 20.44 -14.73
CA GLU A 330 -23.32 21.55 -13.89
C GLU A 330 -21.84 21.85 -14.08
N ILE A 331 -20.98 20.83 -14.17
CA ILE A 331 -19.54 20.99 -14.44
C ILE A 331 -19.33 21.58 -15.85
N ASN A 332 -20.09 21.11 -16.84
CA ASN A 332 -20.04 21.66 -18.19
C ASN A 332 -20.58 23.10 -18.24
N ALA A 333 -21.63 23.41 -17.48
CA ALA A 333 -22.17 24.76 -17.37
C ALA A 333 -21.20 25.70 -16.63
N GLN A 334 -20.52 25.23 -15.59
CA GLN A 334 -19.47 25.98 -14.88
C GLN A 334 -18.24 26.20 -15.77
N SER A 335 -17.80 25.19 -16.51
CA SER A 335 -16.68 25.30 -17.46
C SER A 335 -17.02 26.26 -18.61
N ALA A 336 -18.27 26.23 -19.10
CA ALA A 336 -18.77 27.19 -20.10
C ALA A 336 -18.91 28.61 -19.54
N ALA A 337 -19.33 28.75 -18.27
CA ALA A 337 -19.39 30.03 -17.56
C ALA A 337 -18.00 30.63 -17.30
N GLU A 338 -17.00 29.78 -17.06
CA GLU A 338 -15.60 30.20 -16.92
C GLU A 338 -14.98 30.58 -18.27
N HIS A 339 -15.34 29.89 -19.36
CA HIS A 339 -14.92 30.26 -20.72
C HIS A 339 -15.62 31.53 -21.26
N THR A 340 -16.76 31.92 -20.68
CA THR A 340 -17.48 33.15 -21.04
C THR A 340 -17.21 34.33 -20.09
N ARG A 341 -16.47 34.11 -18.99
CA ARG A 341 -15.90 35.21 -18.22
C ARG A 341 -14.84 35.89 -19.08
N ALA A 342 -15.14 37.11 -19.52
CA ALA A 342 -14.16 38.03 -20.08
C ALA A 342 -12.92 38.05 -19.17
N PRO A 343 -11.70 38.16 -19.74
CA PRO A 343 -10.49 38.25 -18.94
C PRO A 343 -10.69 39.35 -17.90
N ARG A 344 -10.40 39.05 -16.62
CA ARG A 344 -10.37 40.11 -15.62
C ARG A 344 -9.30 41.09 -16.08
N ASP A 345 -9.70 42.32 -16.33
CA ASP A 345 -8.79 43.47 -16.43
C ASP A 345 -8.16 43.67 -15.05
N GLU A 346 -7.18 42.84 -14.71
CA GLU A 346 -6.21 43.17 -13.69
C GLU A 346 -5.35 44.28 -14.28
N ALA A 347 -5.74 45.52 -13.98
CA ALA A 347 -4.94 46.71 -14.20
C ALA A 347 -3.61 46.53 -13.45
N TYR A 348 -2.59 46.04 -14.15
CA TYR A 348 -1.21 46.16 -13.71
C TYR A 348 -0.87 47.65 -13.60
N PRO A 349 -0.34 48.12 -12.45
CA PRO A 349 0.16 49.48 -12.38
C PRO A 349 1.31 49.62 -13.38
N ALA A 350 1.20 50.63 -14.25
CA ALA A 350 2.23 50.98 -15.20
C ALA A 350 3.53 51.35 -14.46
N SER A 351 4.51 50.45 -14.47
CA SER A 351 5.90 50.77 -14.17
C SER A 351 6.76 50.40 -15.37
N ALA A 352 7.23 51.46 -16.04
CA ALA A 352 8.37 51.59 -16.93
C ALA A 352 9.11 50.30 -17.37
N ASP A 353 9.05 50.09 -18.69
CA ASP A 353 10.18 49.81 -19.59
C ASP A 353 11.37 49.02 -19.02
N ASN A 354 11.50 47.75 -19.42
CA ASN A 354 12.73 47.25 -20.03
C ASN A 354 12.55 45.84 -20.64
N GLY A 355 12.69 45.77 -21.97
CA GLY A 355 13.43 44.67 -22.61
C GLY A 355 12.66 43.38 -22.95
N LYS A 356 12.07 43.37 -24.15
CA LYS A 356 11.99 42.24 -25.11
C LYS A 356 12.31 40.83 -24.59
N GLN A 357 11.31 39.94 -24.59
CA GLN A 357 11.45 38.59 -25.17
C GLN A 357 10.08 37.97 -25.45
N HIS A 358 9.73 37.88 -26.74
CA HIS A 358 8.65 37.05 -27.25
C HIS A 358 9.10 35.59 -27.30
N TYR A 359 8.30 34.65 -26.79
CA TYR A 359 8.38 33.25 -27.21
C TYR A 359 6.99 32.72 -27.55
N GLN A 360 6.76 32.56 -28.86
CA GLN A 360 5.66 31.77 -29.43
C GLN A 360 6.11 30.31 -29.48
N TRP A 361 5.29 29.37 -29.00
CA TRP A 361 5.49 27.95 -29.29
C TRP A 361 4.44 27.48 -30.28
N GLY A 362 4.88 27.39 -31.55
CA GLY A 362 4.14 26.81 -32.65
C GLY A 362 4.47 25.32 -32.82
N LYS A 363 3.49 24.62 -33.37
CA LYS A 363 3.48 23.25 -33.88
C LYS A 363 4.70 22.89 -34.74
N GLN A 364 4.86 21.57 -34.93
CA GLN A 364 5.75 20.81 -35.85
C GLN A 364 7.01 20.28 -35.14
N HIS A 365 7.39 19.00 -35.20
CA HIS A 365 7.36 18.07 -36.33
C HIS A 365 7.26 16.60 -35.88
N TYR A 366 6.46 15.84 -36.63
CA TYR A 366 6.79 14.48 -37.04
C TYR A 366 7.81 14.57 -38.18
N GLN A 367 8.93 13.87 -38.06
CA GLN A 367 9.61 13.14 -39.13
C GLN A 367 10.28 11.92 -38.53
#